data_AF-A0A077PLG3-F1
#
_entry.id   AF-A0A077PLG3-F1
#
_cell.length_a   1.000
_cell.length_b   1.000
_cell.length_c   1.000
_cell.angle_alpha   90.00
_cell.angle_beta   90.00
_cell.angle_gamma   90.00
#
_symmetry.space_group_name_H-M   'P 1'
#
loop_
_entity.id
_entity.type
_entity.pdbx_description
1 polymer ?
#
loop_
_entity_poly.entity_id
_entity_poly.type
_entity_poly.pdbx_seq_one_letter_code
_entity_poly.pdbx_strand_id
1 'polypeptide(L)' 'MHSKRDISHLKQMTAAERKIEAIRKIKASFDRASREGTLRTREVVVAS' A
#
# COMPACT_ATOMS: atom_id res chain seq x y z
N MET A 1 3.88 13.64 -3.59
CA MET A 1 3.08 14.73 -3.00
C MET A 1 1.62 14.34 -3.14
N HIS A 2 0.89 14.04 -2.05
CA HIS A 2 -0.54 13.74 -2.15
C HIS A 2 -1.30 15.00 -2.56
N SER A 3 -2.21 14.89 -3.54
CA SER A 3 -2.98 16.04 -4.01
C SER A 3 -3.86 16.56 -2.88
N LYS A 4 -4.10 17.88 -2.83
CA LYS A 4 -5.09 18.46 -1.90
C LYS A 4 -6.46 17.78 -2.02
N ARG A 5 -6.78 17.25 -3.21
CA ARG A 5 -8.00 16.47 -3.51
C ARG A 5 -7.99 15.07 -2.87
N ASP A 6 -6.83 14.43 -2.80
CA ASP A 6 -6.69 13.11 -2.16
C ASP A 6 -6.88 13.21 -0.65
N ILE A 7 -6.40 14.31 -0.04
CA ILE A 7 -6.55 14.57 1.39
C ILE A 7 -8.01 14.87 1.73
N SER A 8 -8.73 15.64 0.90
CA SER A 8 -10.17 15.88 1.11
C SER A 8 -10.99 14.60 0.99
N HIS A 9 -10.65 13.70 0.06
CA HIS A 9 -11.33 12.42 -0.12
C HIS A 9 -11.09 11.48 1.08
N LEU A 10 -9.84 11.37 1.54
CA LEU A 10 -9.50 10.59 2.74
C LEU A 10 -10.20 11.09 4.01
N LYS A 11 -10.46 12.40 4.12
CA LYS A 11 -11.19 13.00 5.25
C LYS A 11 -12.68 12.67 5.24
N GLN A 12 -13.25 12.37 4.09
CA GLN A 12 -14.65 11.95 3.95
C GLN A 12 -14.86 10.47 4.26
N MET A 13 -13.77 9.69 4.33
CA MET A 13 -13.80 8.26 4.61
C MET A 13 -13.65 7.98 6.11
N THR A 14 -14.41 7.01 6.59
CA THR A 14 -14.24 6.44 7.94
C THR A 14 -12.85 5.82 8.11
N ALA A 15 -12.45 5.58 9.36
CA ALA A 15 -11.18 4.90 9.65
C ALA A 15 -11.15 3.47 9.05
N ALA A 16 -12.28 2.78 8.99
CA ALA A 16 -12.40 1.45 8.39
C ALA A 16 -12.16 1.50 6.88
N GLU A 17 -12.81 2.43 6.17
CA GLU A 17 -12.66 2.59 4.73
C GLU A 17 -11.22 2.99 4.35
N ARG A 18 -10.60 3.88 5.14
CA ARG A 18 -9.19 4.25 4.92
C ARG A 18 -8.24 3.05 5.05
N LYS A 19 -8.48 2.15 6.00
CA LYS A 19 -7.69 0.92 6.15
C LYS A 19 -7.85 0.01 4.94
N ILE A 20 -9.08 -0.16 4.45
CA ILE A 20 -9.38 -0.98 3.26
C ILE A 20 -8.69 -0.40 2.02
N GLU A 21 -8.77 0.93 1.83
CA GLU A 21 -8.13 1.60 0.70
C GLU A 21 -6.60 1.48 0.76
N ALA A 22 -6.01 1.63 1.95
CA ALA A 22 -4.58 1.43 2.15
C ALA A 22 -4.14 0.01 1.77
N ILE A 23 -4.87 -1.01 2.22
CA ILE A 23 -4.59 -2.42 1.85
C ILE A 23 -4.70 -2.63 0.35
N ARG A 24 -5.74 -2.09 -0.30
CA ARG A 24 -5.87 -2.16 -1.78
C ARG A 24 -4.68 -1.53 -2.50
N LYS A 25 -4.22 -0.35 -2.06
CA LYS A 25 -3.05 0.33 -2.64
C LYS A 25 -1.79 -0.50 -2.45
N ILE A 26 -1.59 -1.06 -1.26
CA ILE A 26 -0.46 -1.96 -0.98
C ILE A 26 -0.51 -3.18 -1.91
N LYS A 27 -1.64 -3.86 -2.01
CA LYS A 27 -1.80 -5.02 -2.90
C LYS A 27 -1.50 -4.67 -4.35
N ALA A 28 -2.09 -3.58 -4.86
CA ALA A 28 -1.86 -3.12 -6.24
C ALA A 28 -0.38 -2.80 -6.51
N SER A 29 0.31 -2.20 -5.53
CA SER A 29 1.75 -1.91 -5.63
C SER A 29 2.59 -3.20 -5.66
N PHE A 30 2.23 -4.20 -4.86
CA PHE A 30 2.89 -5.49 -4.83
C PHE A 30 2.66 -6.28 -6.13
N ASP A 31 1.41 -6.36 -6.60
CA ASP A 31 1.04 -7.02 -7.86
C ASP A 31 1.76 -6.39 -9.05
N ARG A 32 1.93 -5.06 -9.04
CA ARG A 32 2.70 -4.35 -10.06
C ARG A 32 4.18 -4.72 -9.99
N ALA A 33 4.80 -4.62 -8.81
CA ALA A 33 6.22 -4.97 -8.64
C ALA A 33 6.49 -6.45 -8.99
N SER A 34 5.55 -7.35 -8.70
CA SER A 34 5.61 -8.76 -9.09
C SER A 34 5.60 -8.94 -10.59
N ARG A 35 4.73 -8.21 -11.33
CA ARG A 35 4.67 -8.28 -12.79
C ARG A 35 5.89 -7.66 -13.47
N GLU A 36 6.41 -6.57 -12.89
CA GLU A 36 7.59 -5.87 -13.40
C GLU A 36 8.91 -6.55 -12.99
N GLY A 37 8.88 -7.60 -12.15
CA GLY A 37 10.06 -8.31 -11.69
C GLY A 37 10.95 -7.48 -10.74
N THR A 38 10.40 -6.45 -10.10
CA THR A 38 11.14 -5.50 -9.25
C THR A 38 11.01 -5.80 -7.75
N LEU A 39 10.40 -6.94 -7.39
CA LEU A 39 10.31 -7.39 -6.01
C LEU A 39 11.71 -7.61 -5.42
N ARG A 40 11.99 -6.96 -4.30
CA ARG A 40 13.21 -7.20 -3.53
C ARG A 40 12.91 -8.26 -2.47
N THR A 41 13.65 -9.35 -2.51
CA THR A 41 13.69 -10.32 -1.41
C THR A 41 14.66 -9.82 -0.36
N ARG A 42 14.34 -10.08 0.91
CA ARG A 42 15.28 -9.93 2.02
C ARG A 42 15.35 -11.26 2.73
N GLU A 43 16.55 -11.73 3.00
CA GLU A 43 16.74 -12.92 3.83
C GLU A 43 16.18 -12.63 5.23
N VAL A 44 15.29 -13.50 5.70
CA VAL A 44 14.79 -13.45 7.07
C VAL A 44 15.78 -14.25 7.90
N VAL A 45 16.65 -13.57 8.64
CA VAL A 45 17.44 -14.21 9.69
C VAL A 45 16.48 -14.51 10.83
N VAL A 46 15.99 -15.75 10.88
CA VAL A 46 15.26 -16.26 12.05
C VAL A 46 16.32 -16.50 13.12
N ALA A 47 16.36 -15.64 14.14
CA ALA A 47 17.17 -15.90 15.33
C ALA A 47 16.53 -17.08 16.09
N SER A 48 17.21 -18.22 16.06
CA SER A 48 16.90 -19.43 16.81
C SER A 48 17.14 -19.25 18.31
#